data_AF-A0A5C4U6T6-F1
#
_entry.id   AF-A0A5C4U6T6-F1
#
_cell.length_a   1.000
_cell.length_b   1.000
_cell.length_c   1.000
_cell.angle_alpha   90.00
_cell.angle_beta   90.00
_cell.angle_gamma   90.00
#
_symmetry.space_group_name_H-M   'P 1'
#
loop_
_entity.id
_entity.type
_entity.pdbx_description
1 polymer ?
#
loop_
_entity_poly.entity_id
_entity_poly.type
_entity_poly.pdbx_seq_one_letter_code
_entity_poly.pdbx_strand_id
1 'polypeptide(L)'
;MNAPQAVNLPYYLTETYHEELARLRSIIPHPRSLARAQASWRPPVVTLPKVQHQGLRASVTRHRVGPRARAIVHGYGEEELPAYVIAIRMTDPLGARVDTDVAEGWVRALLGNSQVECVHVIGERHAPTFVWLADANYQPLRSPASLFAHASAA
;
A
#
# COMPACT_ATOMS: atom_id res chain seq x y z
N MET A 1 -13.11 26.82 11.27
CA MET A 1 -14.34 26.22 10.70
C MET A 1 -14.22 24.71 10.83
N ASN A 2 -15.31 24.08 11.25
CA ASN A 2 -15.38 22.83 12.01
C ASN A 2 -14.70 21.63 11.32
N ALA A 3 -13.90 20.88 12.09
CA ALA A 3 -13.46 19.55 11.70
C ALA A 3 -14.67 18.61 11.77
N PRO A 4 -15.14 18.04 10.66
CA PRO A 4 -16.26 17.11 10.72
C PRO A 4 -15.82 15.80 11.37
N GLN A 5 -16.35 15.54 12.57
CA GLN A 5 -16.30 14.22 13.22
C GLN A 5 -17.18 13.24 12.42
N ALA A 6 -16.62 12.07 12.10
CA ALA A 6 -17.16 10.96 11.31
C ALA A 6 -17.25 11.13 9.79
N VAL A 7 -16.31 11.85 9.17
CA VAL A 7 -16.09 11.73 7.72
C VAL A 7 -15.54 10.34 7.41
N ASN A 8 -16.15 9.64 6.45
CA ASN A 8 -15.55 8.49 5.79
C ASN A 8 -14.23 8.96 5.16
N LEU A 9 -13.14 8.83 5.91
CA LEU A 9 -11.85 9.41 5.58
C LEU A 9 -11.38 9.01 4.16
N PRO A 10 -11.49 7.73 3.74
CA PRO A 10 -11.22 7.34 2.35
C PRO A 10 -11.99 8.15 1.30
N TYR A 11 -13.27 8.42 1.54
CA TYR A 11 -14.10 9.21 0.62
C TYR A 11 -13.60 10.65 0.54
N TYR A 12 -13.36 11.30 1.68
CA TYR A 12 -12.79 12.65 1.72
C TYR A 12 -11.44 12.77 1.03
N LEU A 13 -10.56 11.78 1.23
CA LEU A 13 -9.26 11.74 0.56
C LEU A 13 -9.41 11.60 -0.96
N THR A 14 -10.36 10.78 -1.41
CA THR A 14 -10.66 10.58 -2.84
C THR A 14 -11.11 11.87 -3.50
N GLU A 15 -12.02 12.61 -2.86
CA GLU A 15 -12.57 13.87 -3.37
C GLU A 15 -11.55 15.02 -3.31
N THR A 16 -10.72 15.06 -2.25
CA THR A 16 -9.87 16.23 -1.97
C THR A 16 -8.48 16.11 -2.59
N TYR A 17 -7.88 14.92 -2.58
CA TYR A 17 -6.46 14.70 -2.90
C TYR A 17 -6.27 13.79 -4.12
N HIS A 18 -7.02 14.07 -5.18
CA HIS A 18 -7.03 13.29 -6.41
C HIS A 18 -5.65 13.26 -7.10
N GLU A 19 -4.87 14.34 -7.03
CA GLU A 19 -3.54 14.42 -7.63
C GLU A 19 -2.54 13.48 -6.93
N GLU A 20 -2.55 13.43 -5.59
CA GLU A 20 -1.67 12.55 -4.82
C GLU A 20 -2.05 11.09 -5.00
N LEU A 21 -3.35 10.79 -5.05
CA LEU A 21 -3.83 9.45 -5.37
C LEU A 21 -3.44 9.04 -6.80
N ALA A 22 -3.58 9.93 -7.79
CA ALA A 22 -3.12 9.68 -9.16
C ALA A 22 -1.60 9.46 -9.24
N ARG A 23 -0.83 10.21 -8.44
CA ARG A 23 0.63 10.03 -8.32
C ARG A 23 0.99 8.67 -7.71
N LEU A 24 0.32 8.25 -6.64
CA LEU A 24 0.51 6.91 -6.07
C LEU A 24 0.15 5.81 -7.07
N ARG A 25 -0.99 5.93 -7.75
CA ARG A 25 -1.42 4.97 -8.80
C ARG A 25 -0.40 4.86 -9.93
N SER A 26 0.13 5.98 -10.41
CA SER A 26 1.11 5.98 -11.51
C SER A 26 2.49 5.43 -11.11
N ILE A 27 2.86 5.51 -9.82
CA ILE A 27 4.12 4.95 -9.31
C ILE A 27 4.09 3.42 -9.26
N ILE A 28 2.94 2.79 -8.97
CA ILE A 28 2.82 1.32 -8.89
C ILE A 28 3.38 0.62 -10.14
N PRO A 29 2.93 0.92 -11.37
CA PRO A 29 3.44 0.30 -12.58
C PRO A 29 4.83 0.80 -13.00
N HIS A 30 5.32 1.90 -12.41
CA HIS A 30 6.57 2.54 -12.82
C HIS A 30 7.80 1.62 -12.62
N PRO A 31 8.82 1.63 -13.50
CA PRO A 31 10.01 0.76 -13.34
C PRO A 31 10.81 0.99 -12.05
N ARG A 32 10.67 2.16 -11.43
CA ARG A 32 11.35 2.49 -10.16
C ARG A 32 10.74 1.81 -8.94
N SER A 33 9.44 1.47 -8.97
CA SER A 33 8.81 0.74 -7.85
C SER A 33 9.32 -0.70 -7.79
N LEU A 34 9.76 -1.28 -8.91
CA LEU A 34 10.27 -2.64 -8.95
C LEU A 34 11.58 -2.73 -8.15
N ALA A 35 11.54 -3.50 -7.06
CA ALA A 35 12.67 -3.70 -6.18
C ALA A 35 13.86 -4.32 -6.91
N ARG A 36 15.05 -3.79 -6.62
CA ARG A 36 16.32 -4.22 -7.21
C ARG A 36 17.27 -4.62 -6.11
N ALA A 37 18.09 -5.64 -6.37
CA ALA A 37 19.10 -6.12 -5.43
C ALA A 37 20.28 -5.12 -5.22
N GLN A 38 20.37 -4.06 -6.03
CA GLN A 38 21.45 -3.10 -5.95
C GLN A 38 21.32 -2.24 -4.68
N ALA A 39 22.40 -2.12 -3.90
CA ALA A 39 22.42 -1.39 -2.63
C ALA A 39 22.07 0.11 -2.73
N SER A 40 22.29 0.74 -3.90
CA SER A 40 21.93 2.14 -4.15
C SER A 40 20.46 2.34 -4.51
N TRP A 41 19.71 1.27 -4.79
CA TRP A 41 18.31 1.40 -5.14
C TRP A 41 17.51 1.95 -3.95
N ARG A 42 16.59 2.86 -4.26
CA ARG A 42 15.67 3.47 -3.30
C ARG A 42 14.27 3.47 -3.89
N PRO A 43 13.24 3.12 -3.09
CA PRO A 43 11.87 3.15 -3.56
C PRO A 43 11.45 4.58 -3.91
N PRO A 44 10.58 4.78 -4.92
CA PRO A 44 9.90 6.05 -5.11
C PRO A 44 9.05 6.40 -3.88
N VAL A 45 9.07 7.68 -3.50
CA VAL A 45 8.36 8.21 -2.33
C VAL A 45 7.42 9.32 -2.76
N VAL A 46 6.20 9.30 -2.25
CA VAL A 46 5.25 10.41 -2.33
C VAL A 46 5.12 11.04 -0.95
N THR A 47 5.32 12.35 -0.86
CA THR A 47 4.91 13.12 0.31
C THR A 47 3.42 13.39 0.20
N LEU A 48 2.67 12.95 1.21
CA LEU A 48 1.23 13.12 1.31
C LEU A 48 0.92 14.40 2.11
N PRO A 49 -0.16 15.12 1.75
CA PRO A 49 -0.57 16.31 2.46
C PRO A 49 -0.94 15.98 3.91
N LYS A 50 -0.91 17.02 4.74
CA LYS A 50 -1.31 16.89 6.14
C LYS A 50 -2.82 16.67 6.22
N VAL A 51 -3.22 15.53 6.74
CA VAL A 51 -4.63 15.16 6.96
C VAL A 51 -4.83 15.00 8.45
N GLN A 52 -5.91 15.61 8.97
CA GLN A 52 -6.11 15.85 10.40
C GLN A 52 -4.90 16.58 11.01
N HIS A 53 -3.95 15.83 11.58
CA HIS A 53 -2.75 16.36 12.23
C HIS A 53 -1.43 15.80 11.69
N GLN A 54 -1.46 14.93 10.68
CA GLN A 54 -0.26 14.23 10.22
C GLN A 54 -0.09 14.28 8.69
N GLY A 55 1.12 14.65 8.26
CA GLY A 55 1.56 14.48 6.87
C GLY A 55 2.47 13.27 6.79
N LEU A 56 2.24 12.39 5.82
CA LEU A 56 2.94 11.11 5.70
C LEU A 56 3.85 11.07 4.48
N ARG A 57 4.80 10.14 4.48
CA ARG A 57 5.56 9.72 3.30
C ARG A 57 5.19 8.28 2.97
N ALA A 58 4.74 8.07 1.73
CA ALA A 58 4.42 6.77 1.18
C ALA A 58 5.56 6.31 0.26
N SER A 59 6.34 5.32 0.69
CA SER A 59 7.31 4.66 -0.18
C SER A 59 6.68 3.44 -0.83
N VAL A 60 6.73 3.37 -2.16
CA VAL A 60 6.07 2.31 -2.94
C VAL A 60 7.11 1.33 -3.46
N THR A 61 6.90 0.05 -3.21
CA THR A 61 7.72 -1.05 -3.70
C THR A 61 6.85 -2.09 -4.37
N ARG A 62 7.41 -2.79 -5.36
CA ARG A 62 6.82 -4.01 -5.90
C ARG A 62 7.88 -5.08 -6.12
N HIS A 63 7.47 -6.32 -5.95
CA HIS A 63 8.27 -7.51 -6.23
C HIS A 63 7.53 -8.39 -7.22
N ARG A 64 8.27 -9.11 -8.07
CA ARG A 64 7.66 -10.14 -8.92
C ARG A 64 7.30 -11.34 -8.07
N VAL A 65 6.12 -11.89 -8.28
CA VAL A 65 5.64 -13.08 -7.58
C VAL A 65 6.37 -14.31 -8.14
N GLY A 66 7.01 -15.06 -7.24
CA GLY A 66 7.67 -16.32 -7.58
C GLY A 66 6.74 -17.53 -7.56
N PRO A 67 7.20 -18.71 -8.03
CA PRO A 67 6.37 -19.92 -8.14
C PRO A 67 5.70 -20.36 -6.83
N ARG A 68 6.39 -20.23 -5.69
CA ARG A 68 5.85 -20.60 -4.37
C ARG A 68 4.62 -19.78 -3.98
N ALA A 69 4.69 -18.46 -4.16
CA ALA A 69 3.57 -17.58 -3.84
C ALA A 69 2.38 -17.83 -4.77
N ARG A 70 2.63 -18.10 -6.07
CA ARG A 70 1.57 -18.54 -7.01
C ARG A 70 0.85 -19.80 -6.54
N ALA A 71 1.59 -20.82 -6.12
CA ALA A 71 1.02 -22.08 -5.64
C ALA A 71 0.14 -21.87 -4.38
N ILE A 72 0.58 -21.03 -3.45
CA ILE A 72 -0.21 -20.70 -2.23
C ILE A 72 -1.53 -20.01 -2.60
N VAL A 73 -1.49 -19.05 -3.53
CA VAL A 73 -2.66 -18.27 -3.96
C VAL A 73 -3.66 -19.14 -4.70
N HIS A 74 -3.19 -19.99 -5.61
CA HIS A 74 -4.05 -20.97 -6.28
C HIS A 74 -4.69 -21.95 -5.29
N GLY A 75 -3.93 -22.43 -4.28
CA GLY A 75 -4.47 -23.28 -3.22
C GLY A 75 -5.48 -22.58 -2.30
N TYR A 76 -5.47 -21.25 -2.27
CA TYR A 76 -6.43 -20.42 -1.53
C TYR A 76 -7.75 -20.21 -2.30
N GLY A 77 -7.82 -20.62 -3.57
CA GLY A 77 -9.01 -20.50 -4.40
C GLY A 77 -9.09 -19.22 -5.24
N GLU A 78 -7.99 -18.47 -5.34
CA GLU A 78 -7.88 -17.37 -6.30
C GLU A 78 -7.49 -17.92 -7.67
N GLU A 79 -8.30 -17.64 -8.70
CA GLU A 79 -8.13 -18.17 -10.06
C GLU A 79 -7.19 -17.29 -10.91
N GLU A 80 -7.12 -15.99 -10.59
CA GLU A 80 -6.28 -15.04 -11.29
C GLU A 80 -4.79 -15.25 -10.99
N LEU A 81 -3.93 -15.06 -11.99
CA LEU A 81 -2.50 -15.29 -11.85
C LEU A 81 -1.80 -14.11 -11.16
N PRO A 82 -1.26 -14.27 -9.94
CA PRO A 82 -0.55 -13.18 -9.27
C PRO A 82 0.79 -12.92 -9.96
N ALA A 83 1.02 -11.65 -10.30
CA ALA A 83 2.21 -11.17 -10.99
C ALA A 83 3.12 -10.36 -10.05
N TYR A 84 2.55 -9.56 -9.17
CA TYR A 84 3.27 -8.66 -8.28
C TYR A 84 2.82 -8.76 -6.83
N VAL A 85 3.75 -8.59 -5.90
CA VAL A 85 3.47 -8.12 -4.54
C VAL A 85 3.69 -6.62 -4.55
N ILE A 86 2.70 -5.83 -4.14
CA ILE A 86 2.82 -4.38 -3.98
C ILE A 86 2.88 -4.08 -2.49
N ALA A 87 3.81 -3.24 -2.06
CA ALA A 87 3.91 -2.77 -0.69
C ALA A 87 4.06 -1.25 -0.63
N ILE A 88 3.21 -0.60 0.16
CA ILE A 88 3.26 0.81 0.48
C ILE A 88 3.59 0.96 1.96
N ARG A 89 4.79 1.45 2.24
CA ARG A 89 5.23 1.77 3.60
C ARG A 89 4.99 3.24 3.88
N MET A 90 4.23 3.52 4.94
CA MET A 90 3.87 4.87 5.37
C MET A 90 4.75 5.28 6.55
N THR A 91 5.27 6.50 6.55
CA THR A 91 6.09 7.03 7.65
C THR A 91 5.79 8.49 7.92
N ASP A 92 5.96 8.93 9.16
CA ASP A 92 5.97 10.34 9.49
C ASP A 92 7.36 10.95 9.17
N PRO A 93 7.46 12.08 8.43
CA PRO A 93 8.73 12.73 8.10
C PRO A 93 9.58 13.14 9.31
N LEU A 94 8.96 13.37 10.46
CA LEU A 94 9.61 13.71 11.73
C LEU A 94 9.93 12.48 12.58
N GLY A 95 9.65 11.27 12.08
CA GLY A 95 9.88 10.01 12.79
C GLY A 95 8.84 9.69 13.88
N ALA A 96 7.74 10.46 13.94
CA ALA A 96 6.67 10.22 14.89
C ALA A 96 5.92 8.91 14.62
N ARG A 97 5.08 8.50 15.58
CA ARG A 97 4.14 7.39 15.39
C ARG A 97 3.17 7.74 14.27
N VAL A 98 2.90 6.80 13.38
CA VAL A 98 1.92 6.94 12.31
C VAL A 98 0.52 6.68 12.85
N ASP A 99 -0.40 7.61 12.60
CA ASP A 99 -1.82 7.41 12.79
C ASP A 99 -2.32 6.37 11.77
N THR A 100 -2.81 5.25 12.29
CA THR A 100 -3.18 4.10 11.47
C THR A 100 -4.46 4.37 10.67
N ASP A 101 -5.38 5.16 11.22
CA ASP A 101 -6.63 5.52 10.52
C ASP A 101 -6.33 6.41 9.31
N VAL A 102 -5.38 7.34 9.46
CA VAL A 102 -4.91 8.19 8.35
C VAL A 102 -4.20 7.35 7.30
N ALA A 103 -3.28 6.47 7.70
CA ALA A 103 -2.52 5.64 6.78
C ALA A 103 -3.43 4.65 6.01
N GLU A 104 -4.35 3.99 6.71
CA GLU A 104 -5.34 3.09 6.11
C GLU A 104 -6.31 3.86 5.20
N GLY A 105 -6.73 5.06 5.60
CA GLY A 105 -7.56 5.96 4.80
C GLY A 105 -6.96 6.22 3.41
N TRP A 106 -5.66 6.50 3.33
CA TRP A 106 -4.96 6.69 2.06
C TRP A 106 -4.95 5.44 1.18
N VAL A 107 -4.75 4.26 1.77
CA VAL A 107 -4.72 3.00 1.01
C VAL A 107 -6.12 2.61 0.53
N ARG A 108 -7.15 2.81 1.34
CA ARG A 108 -8.56 2.63 0.95
C ARG A 108 -8.97 3.60 -0.16
N ALA A 109 -8.56 4.87 -0.08
CA ALA A 109 -8.80 5.85 -1.14
C ALA A 109 -8.07 5.51 -2.45
N LEU A 110 -6.87 4.93 -2.33
CA LEU A 110 -6.06 4.50 -3.48
C LEU A 110 -6.72 3.35 -4.26
N LEU A 111 -7.12 2.29 -3.57
CA LEU A 111 -7.63 1.04 -4.15
C LEU A 111 -9.15 1.03 -4.34
N GLY A 112 -9.88 1.86 -3.60
CA GLY A 112 -11.32 1.78 -3.47
C GLY A 112 -11.75 0.80 -2.37
N ASN A 113 -12.90 1.07 -1.76
CA ASN A 113 -13.36 0.34 -0.57
C ASN A 113 -13.63 -1.15 -0.81
N SER A 114 -13.98 -1.56 -2.03
CA SER A 114 -14.25 -2.97 -2.34
C SER A 114 -12.98 -3.83 -2.43
N GLN A 115 -11.81 -3.23 -2.64
CA GLN A 115 -10.55 -3.95 -2.82
C GLN A 115 -9.66 -3.96 -1.57
N VAL A 116 -10.05 -3.24 -0.51
CA VAL A 116 -9.25 -3.16 0.73
C VAL A 116 -9.13 -4.52 1.44
N GLU A 117 -10.09 -5.42 1.24
CA GLU A 117 -10.04 -6.78 1.78
C GLU A 117 -8.85 -7.61 1.28
N CYS A 118 -8.25 -7.22 0.15
CA CYS A 118 -7.04 -7.85 -0.39
C CYS A 118 -5.76 -7.36 0.31
N VAL A 119 -5.85 -6.30 1.12
CA VAL A 119 -4.71 -5.65 1.76
C VAL A 119 -4.46 -6.23 3.14
N HIS A 120 -3.19 -6.53 3.38
CA HIS A 120 -2.67 -6.94 4.68
C HIS A 120 -1.77 -5.84 5.22
N VAL A 121 -1.70 -5.71 6.54
CA VAL A 121 -0.80 -4.74 7.20
C VAL A 121 0.32 -5.51 7.90
N ILE A 122 1.56 -5.12 7.63
CA ILE A 122 2.76 -5.64 8.30
C ILE A 122 3.54 -4.49 8.94
N GLY A 123 4.22 -4.78 10.05
CA GLY A 123 4.97 -3.81 10.83
C GLY A 123 4.12 -3.02 11.84
N GLU A 124 4.78 -2.40 12.82
CA GLU A 124 4.12 -1.69 13.92
C GLU A 124 4.32 -0.17 13.87
N ARG A 125 3.32 0.55 14.42
CA ARG A 125 3.29 1.91 15.03
C ARG A 125 3.98 3.07 14.30
N HIS A 126 5.23 2.95 13.88
CA HIS A 126 6.02 4.02 13.25
C HIS A 126 6.12 3.90 11.74
N ALA A 127 5.90 2.70 11.19
CA ALA A 127 6.02 2.48 9.77
C ALA A 127 5.11 1.35 9.22
N PRO A 128 3.78 1.48 9.35
CA PRO A 128 2.87 0.47 8.82
C PRO A 128 3.09 0.30 7.32
N THR A 129 3.17 -0.95 6.89
CA THR A 129 3.34 -1.33 5.49
C THR A 129 2.12 -2.09 5.04
N PHE A 130 1.41 -1.53 4.07
CA PHE A 130 0.23 -2.13 3.47
C PHE A 130 0.67 -2.93 2.25
N VAL A 131 0.34 -4.22 2.23
CA VAL A 131 0.83 -5.17 1.24
C VAL A 131 -0.31 -5.99 0.67
N TRP A 132 -0.29 -6.21 -0.65
CA TRP A 132 -1.26 -7.06 -1.34
C TRP A 132 -0.64 -7.71 -2.58
N LEU A 133 -1.28 -8.76 -3.07
CA LEU A 133 -0.96 -9.33 -4.38
C LEU A 133 -1.74 -8.62 -5.48
N ALA A 134 -1.13 -8.53 -6.65
CA ALA A 134 -1.78 -8.00 -7.83
C ALA A 134 -1.48 -8.82 -9.08
N ASP A 135 -2.42 -8.79 -10.02
CA ASP A 135 -2.28 -9.39 -11.36
C ASP A 135 -1.31 -8.58 -12.25
N ALA A 136 -1.20 -8.95 -13.54
CA ALA A 136 -0.35 -8.25 -14.49
C ALA A 136 -0.80 -6.80 -14.79
N ASN A 137 -2.07 -6.49 -14.55
CA ASN A 137 -2.70 -5.18 -14.71
C ASN A 137 -2.73 -4.36 -13.41
N TYR A 138 -2.05 -4.84 -12.36
CA TYR A 138 -1.97 -4.20 -11.05
C TYR A 138 -3.31 -4.16 -10.27
N GLN A 139 -4.26 -5.03 -10.62
CA GLN A 139 -5.50 -5.22 -9.87
C GLN A 139 -5.25 -6.07 -8.62
N PRO A 140 -5.72 -5.65 -7.43
CA PRO A 140 -5.58 -6.42 -6.19
C PRO A 140 -6.26 -7.79 -6.26
N LEU A 141 -5.58 -8.81 -5.74
CA LEU A 141 -6.04 -10.20 -5.65
C LEU A 141 -6.16 -10.65 -4.20
N ARG A 142 -7.13 -11.51 -3.91
CA ARG A 142 -7.32 -12.06 -2.57
C ARG A 142 -6.18 -13.02 -2.25
N SER A 143 -5.77 -13.02 -0.99
CA SER A 143 -4.66 -13.86 -0.55
C SER A 143 -4.68 -14.09 0.95
N PRO A 144 -4.12 -15.22 1.43
CA PRO A 144 -4.01 -15.46 2.85
C PRO A 144 -2.91 -14.58 3.47
N ALA A 145 -3.18 -14.01 4.65
CA ALA A 145 -2.23 -13.17 5.39
C ALA A 145 -0.89 -13.87 5.68
N SER A 146 -0.91 -15.20 5.81
CA SER A 146 0.27 -16.04 6.05
C SER A 146 1.35 -15.91 4.96
N LEU A 147 0.97 -15.49 3.74
CA LEU A 147 1.90 -15.23 2.65
C LEU A 147 2.89 -14.09 2.99
N PHE A 148 2.47 -13.12 3.81
CA PHE A 148 3.24 -11.92 4.14
C PHE A 148 3.96 -11.99 5.49
N ALA A 149 3.76 -13.07 6.26
CA ALA A 149 4.32 -13.21 7.61
C ALA A 149 5.86 -13.07 7.67
N HIS A 150 6.56 -13.35 6.58
CA HIS A 150 8.02 -13.29 6.50
C HIS A 150 8.55 -12.00 5.82
N ALA A 151 7.65 -11.12 5.36
CA ALA A 151 8.01 -9.88 4.69
C ALA A 151 8.45 -8.76 5.66
N SER A 152 8.23 -8.94 6.97
CA SER A 152 8.54 -7.99 8.05
C SER A 152 10.03 -7.86 8.40
N ALA A 153 10.93 -8.63 7.76
CA ALA A 153 12.32 -8.78 8.20
C ALA A 153 13.36 -8.05 7.30
N ALA A 154 12.97 -7.09 6.47
CA ALA A 154 13.86 -6.39 5.54
C ALA A 154 14.01 -4.90 5.86
#